data_AF-A0A3B8LNZ6-F1
#
_entry.id   AF-A0A3B8LNZ6-F1
#
_cell.length_a   1.000
_cell.length_b   1.000
_cell.length_c   1.000
_cell.angle_alpha   90.00
_cell.angle_beta   90.00
_cell.angle_gamma   90.00
#
_symmetry.space_group_name_H-M   'P 1'
#
loop_
_entity.id
_entity.type
_entity.pdbx_description
1 polymer ?
#
loop_
_entity_poly.entity_id
_entity_poly.type
_entity_poly.pdbx_seq_one_letter_code
_entity_poly.pdbx_strand_id
1 'polypeptide(L)' 'DYETFDMIIAMDASNMRDLQDLDEDGQYEDKLHMMTSFCQRESTDHVPDPYYGGADGFERVLDLLEDACEGLLQHIQIRR' A
#
# COMPACT_ATOMS: atom_id res chain seq x y z
N ASP A 1 -16.33 1.78 0.40
CA ASP A 1 -14.97 1.27 0.62
C ASP A 1 -14.57 1.31 2.09
N TYR A 2 -14.52 2.49 2.73
CA TYR A 2 -14.21 2.62 4.16
C TYR A 2 -15.08 1.77 5.11
N GLU A 3 -16.39 1.70 4.86
CA GLU A 3 -17.31 0.91 5.68
C GLU A 3 -17.23 -0.60 5.41
N THR A 4 -16.76 -1.00 4.22
CA THR A 4 -16.84 -2.39 3.73
C THR A 4 -15.54 -3.16 3.86
N PHE A 5 -14.40 -2.48 3.78
CA PHE A 5 -13.09 -3.12 3.87
C PHE A 5 -12.48 -2.93 5.26
N ASP A 6 -11.73 -3.94 5.72
CA ASP A 6 -11.00 -3.89 6.98
C ASP A 6 -9.67 -3.12 6.85
N MET A 7 -9.09 -3.09 5.64
CA MET A 7 -7.83 -2.41 5.33
C MET A 7 -7.92 -1.79 3.94
N ILE A 8 -7.37 -0.58 3.79
CA ILE A 8 -7.23 0.12 2.52
C ILE A 8 -5.75 0.46 2.33
N ILE A 9 -5.18 0.01 1.22
CA ILE A 9 -3.74 0.04 0.99
C ILE A 9 -3.39 1.08 -0.08
N ALA A 10 -2.65 2.11 0.29
CA ALA A 10 -2.15 3.15 -0.61
C ALA A 10 -0.81 2.74 -1.24
N MET A 11 -0.63 3.02 -2.53
CA MET A 11 0.63 2.73 -3.24
C MET A 11 1.69 3.80 -2.98
N ASP A 12 1.26 5.05 -2.85
CA ASP A 12 2.14 6.20 -2.61
C ASP A 12 1.52 7.24 -1.65
N ALA A 13 2.30 8.26 -1.33
CA ALA A 13 1.89 9.34 -0.44
C ALA A 13 0.83 10.28 -1.05
N SER A 14 0.60 10.25 -2.36
CA SER A 14 -0.51 10.98 -2.98
C SER A 14 -1.81 10.22 -2.73
N ASN A 15 -1.84 8.92 -2.98
CA ASN A 15 -3.02 8.10 -2.70
C ASN A 15 -3.39 8.14 -1.22
N MET A 16 -2.40 8.12 -0.32
CA MET A 16 -2.67 8.24 1.11
C MET A 16 -3.34 9.58 1.45
N ARG A 17 -2.84 10.69 0.88
CA ARG A 17 -3.46 12.01 1.07
C ARG A 17 -4.87 12.06 0.51
N ASP A 18 -5.10 11.54 -0.69
CA ASP A 18 -6.42 11.50 -1.30
C ASP A 18 -7.42 10.68 -0.44
N LEU A 19 -6.94 9.57 0.16
CA LEU A 19 -7.74 8.77 1.08
C LEU A 19 -8.06 9.55 2.37
N GLN A 20 -7.07 10.20 2.98
CA GLN A 20 -7.26 11.02 4.18
C GLN A 20 -8.18 12.21 3.93
N ASP A 21 -8.09 12.85 2.77
CA ASP A 21 -8.95 13.97 2.38
C ASP A 21 -10.42 13.52 2.20
N LEU A 22 -10.66 12.25 1.82
CA LEU A 22 -12.00 11.67 1.75
C LEU A 22 -12.55 11.25 3.12
N ASP A 23 -11.69 11.06 4.11
CA ASP A 23 -12.02 10.77 5.51
C ASP A 23 -11.71 11.99 6.39
N GLU A 24 -12.36 13.13 6.10
CA GLU A 24 -12.07 14.44 6.73
C GLU A 24 -12.14 14.39 8.27
N ASP A 25 -12.98 13.52 8.83
CA ASP A 25 -13.16 13.33 10.27
C ASP A 25 -12.15 12.32 10.89
N GLY A 26 -11.33 11.66 10.07
CA GLY A 26 -10.35 10.64 10.48
C GLY A 26 -10.99 9.39 11.10
N GLN A 27 -12.22 9.04 10.70
CA GLN A 27 -12.96 7.93 11.31
C GLN A 27 -12.39 6.56 10.95
N TYR A 28 -11.62 6.47 9.87
CA TYR A 28 -11.11 5.25 9.28
C TYR A 28 -9.58 5.24 9.17
N GLU A 29 -8.88 6.16 9.84
CA GLU A 29 -7.42 6.28 9.80
C GLU A 29 -6.70 4.98 10.20
N ASP A 30 -7.30 4.19 11.10
CA ASP A 30 -6.77 2.90 11.55
C ASP A 30 -6.77 1.81 10.47
N LYS A 31 -7.58 1.98 9.42
CA LYS A 31 -7.65 1.08 8.25
C LYS A 31 -6.71 1.46 7.13
N LEU A 32 -6.13 2.67 7.16
CA LEU A 32 -5.29 3.20 6.11
C LEU A 32 -3.84 2.76 6.30
N HIS A 33 -3.27 2.11 5.28
CA HIS A 33 -1.89 1.64 5.34
C HIS A 33 -1.15 1.88 4.02
N MET A 34 0.15 2.14 4.09
CA MET A 34 1.02 2.16 2.91
C MET A 34 1.39 0.73 2.52
N MET A 35 1.40 0.43 1.23
CA MET A 35 1.85 -0.88 0.72
C MET A 35 3.29 -1.19 1.15
N THR A 36 4.14 -0.17 1.07
CA THR A 36 5.57 -0.26 1.41
C THR A 36 5.83 -0.54 2.89
N SER A 37 4.87 -0.27 3.78
CA SER A 37 4.97 -0.66 5.21
C SER A 37 5.00 -2.17 5.41
N PHE A 38 4.62 -2.95 4.40
CA PHE A 38 4.63 -4.41 4.44
C PHE A 38 5.80 -5.04 3.68
N CYS A 39 6.67 -4.24 3.05
CA CYS A 39 7.89 -4.76 2.42
C CYS A 39 8.81 -5.40 3.48
N GLN A 40 9.35 -6.57 3.17
CA GLN A 40 10.22 -7.32 4.08
C GLN A 40 11.70 -7.22 3.67
N ARG A 41 11.94 -7.09 2.36
CA ARG A 41 13.27 -7.13 1.75
C ARG A 41 13.68 -5.77 1.22
N GLU A 42 12.72 -5.04 0.65
CA GLU A 42 12.96 -3.74 0.04
C GLU A 42 12.67 -2.61 1.04
N SER A 43 13.54 -1.59 1.05
CA SER A 43 13.34 -0.38 1.85
C SER A 43 13.00 0.77 0.90
N THR A 44 11.70 1.05 0.76
CA THR A 44 11.20 2.15 -0.06
C THR A 44 10.02 2.83 0.64
N ASP A 45 9.80 4.10 0.33
CA ASP A 45 8.73 4.92 0.89
C ASP A 45 7.46 4.93 0.02
N HIS A 46 7.55 4.50 -1.25
CA HIS A 46 6.41 4.43 -2.17
C HIS A 46 6.59 3.37 -3.26
N VAL A 47 5.48 2.90 -3.81
CA VAL A 47 5.48 2.12 -5.07
C VAL A 47 5.53 3.12 -6.23
N PRO A 48 6.55 3.07 -7.10
CA PRO A 48 6.68 4.03 -8.20
C PRO A 48 5.61 3.80 -9.27
N ASP A 49 5.23 4.88 -9.97
CA ASP A 49 4.36 4.78 -11.14
C ASP A 49 5.13 4.10 -12.31
N PRO A 50 4.66 2.94 -12.83
CA PRO A 50 5.38 2.19 -13.86
C PRO A 50 5.29 2.83 -15.26
N TYR A 51 4.35 3.74 -15.52
CA TYR A 51 4.04 4.23 -16.87
C TYR A 51 5.17 5.03 -17.53
N TYR A 52 6.11 5.58 -16.73
CA TYR A 52 7.25 6.35 -17.24
C TYR A 52 8.51 5.51 -17.51
N GLY A 53 8.54 4.25 -17.06
CA GLY A 53 9.74 3.38 -17.11
C GLY A 53 9.75 2.34 -18.24
N GLY A 54 8.68 2.23 -19.03
CA GLY A 54 8.52 1.11 -19.97
C GLY A 54 8.40 -0.22 -19.22
N ALA A 55 8.78 -1.33 -19.85
CA ALA A 55 8.63 -2.68 -19.27
C ALA A 55 9.37 -2.85 -17.92
N ASP A 56 10.59 -2.32 -17.81
CA ASP A 56 11.39 -2.41 -16.58
C ASP A 56 10.73 -1.71 -15.38
N GLY A 57 9.94 -0.66 -15.64
CA GLY A 57 9.14 0.01 -14.62
C GLY A 57 8.06 -0.90 -14.03
N PHE A 58 7.40 -1.71 -14.86
CA PHE A 58 6.41 -2.68 -14.40
C PHE A 58 7.03 -3.83 -13.62
N GLU A 59 8.18 -4.36 -14.07
CA GLU A 59 8.90 -5.41 -13.35
C GLU A 59 9.31 -4.92 -11.95
N ARG A 60 9.85 -3.70 -11.83
CA ARG A 60 10.19 -3.14 -10.52
C ARG A 60 8.99 -2.99 -9.60
N VAL A 61 7.84 -2.59 -10.13
CA VAL A 61 6.59 -2.51 -9.35
C VAL A 61 6.13 -3.90 -8.93
N LEU A 62 6.19 -4.89 -9.82
CA LEU A 62 5.86 -6.28 -9.48
C LEU A 62 6.73 -6.82 -8.36
N ASP A 63 8.06 -6.66 -8.44
CA ASP A 63 9.00 -7.11 -7.40
C ASP A 63 8.65 -6.50 -6.01
N LEU A 64 8.34 -5.20 -5.98
CA LEU A 64 7.93 -4.50 -4.76
C LEU A 64 6.60 -5.01 -4.22
N LEU A 65 5.62 -5.24 -5.09
CA LEU A 65 4.30 -5.73 -4.71
C LEU A 65 4.37 -7.18 -4.20
N GLU A 66 5.20 -8.03 -4.79
CA GLU A 66 5.41 -9.40 -4.32
C GLU A 66 6.00 -9.42 -2.90
N ASP A 67 7.02 -8.59 -2.64
CA ASP A 67 7.61 -8.44 -1.31
C ASP A 67 6.59 -7.91 -0.28
N ALA A 68 5.86 -6.86 -0.63
CA ALA A 68 4.85 -6.27 0.25
C ALA A 68 3.68 -7.22 0.51
N CYS A 69 3.22 -7.97 -0.48
CA CYS A 69 2.11 -8.91 -0.32
C CYS A 69 2.47 -10.07 0.59
N GLU A 70 3.72 -10.55 0.56
CA GLU A 70 4.19 -11.58 1.49
C GLU A 70 4.13 -11.07 2.95
N GLY A 71 4.60 -9.84 3.20
CA GLY A 71 4.52 -9.23 4.52
C GLY A 71 3.10 -8.90 4.97
N LEU A 72 2.24 -8.44 4.05
CA LEU A 72 0.84 -8.17 4.33
C LEU A 72 0.08 -9.45 4.72
N LEU A 73 0.34 -10.56 4.01
CA LEU A 73 -0.25 -11.85 4.33
C LEU A 73 0.15 -12.32 5.74
N GLN A 74 1.43 -12.19 6.11
CA GLN A 74 1.91 -12.55 7.44
C GLN A 74 1.23 -11.68 8.52
N HIS A 75 1.13 -10.36 8.29
CA HIS A 75 0.46 -9.43 9.20
C HIS A 75 -1.01 -9.80 9.45
N ILE A 76 -1.75 -10.14 8.40
CA ILE A 76 -3.15 -10.54 8.51
C ILE A 76 -3.29 -11.89 9.23
N GLN A 77 -2.39 -12.84 8.97
CA GLN A 77 -2.43 -14.15 9.63
C GLN A 77 -2.15 -14.09 11.14
N ILE A 78 -1.27 -13.19 11.59
CA ILE A 78 -0.97 -13.00 13.02
C ILE A 78 -2.12 -12.33 13.77
N ARG A 79 -2.93 -11.51 13.08
CA ARG A 79 -4.07 -10.80 13.67
C ARG A 79 -5.34 -11.64 13.83
N ARG A 80 -5.33 -12.94 13.47
CA ARG A 80 -6.43 -13.88 13.72
C ARG A 80 -6.41 -14.42 15.16
#